data_AF-A0A8J5YGR0-F1
#
_entry.id   AF-A0A8J5YGR0-F1
#
_cell.length_a   1.000
_cell.length_b   1.000
_cell.length_c   1.000
_cell.angle_alpha   90.00
_cell.angle_beta   90.00
_cell.angle_gamma   90.00
#
_symmetry.space_group_name_H-M   'P 1'
#
loop_
_entity.id
_entity.type
_entity.pdbx_description
1 polymer ?
#
loop_
_entity_poly.entity_id
_entity_poly.type
_entity_poly.pdbx_seq_one_letter_code
_entity_poly.pdbx_strand_id
1 'polypeptide(L)'
;MFDRMPERNLVSWCSLMVGYLQTGFPLQVLKLFKDLTLVDSLRPNEYIFAVVFSACSDGGKALEGRQCHGYVVKSGLVFHQYVKNALINMYSKFSDVKGAMRVFSLVPGYDVYSYNLVLNGLVQQGFLNEAIQVLERLMGESVEWDSVTYVTVFGLCACLKDLKLGLQVHCRILTSDVELDVFVNSAIINMYGKCGKVINARKTFDWLQVKNVVVWTGIMAAYFQNGCFEEALNLFSEMKIDDVSPNGFTFAVMLNSTAGLSALRHGNVLYGEIVKSGFKDHVIVGNALINMYAKCGDIEAASKVFLDMMYRDCITWNTMICGYSHHGLGKEAMALFHDLLAAGECPNYVTFVGVLSACSHLGLVKEGLYYLNQFMRQVGVEPGLEHYTCVVGLLSKAGLLDEAEKLLRSIPVELDVIAWRTLLSACHVHRNYGFGRRIAEFVLEMDPNDVGTYTLLSNIYAKAKRWDGVVKIRKLMRERNIKKEPGVSWIEIRNVTHVFVSDDCQHPESTQIYKKVKELLARIKPLGYIPDVTAVLHDVEEEQKEDYLSYHSEKLAIAYGLMHAPLEAPIRVFKNLRMCEDCHSAAKLISKLTNSMIIVRDANRFHSFQNGCCSCADYW
;
A
#
# COMPACT_ATOMS: atom_id res chain seq x y z
N MET A 1 29.27 -26.85 36.42
CA MET A 1 29.80 -28.17 35.99
C MET A 1 31.01 -27.99 35.10
N PHE A 2 30.90 -27.21 34.01
CA PHE A 2 32.01 -26.87 33.12
C PHE A 2 33.27 -26.34 33.84
N ASP A 3 33.11 -25.42 34.79
CA ASP A 3 34.26 -24.84 35.52
C ASP A 3 35.02 -25.85 36.39
N ARG A 4 34.35 -26.93 36.81
CA ARG A 4 34.90 -27.99 37.66
C ARG A 4 35.50 -29.16 36.86
N MET A 5 35.50 -29.09 35.52
CA MET A 5 36.08 -30.15 34.68
C MET A 5 37.63 -30.08 34.75
N PRO A 6 38.31 -31.20 35.04
CA PRO A 6 39.77 -31.25 35.12
C PRO A 6 40.44 -31.07 33.75
N GLU A 7 39.80 -31.55 32.69
CA GLU A 7 40.18 -31.28 31.30
C GLU A 7 38.96 -30.79 30.51
N ARG A 8 39.14 -29.69 29.78
CA ARG A 8 38.12 -29.10 28.90
C ARG A 8 38.52 -29.36 27.46
N ASN A 9 37.66 -30.07 26.72
CA ASN A 9 37.85 -30.35 25.29
C ASN A 9 36.86 -29.55 24.42
N LEU A 10 37.04 -29.55 23.10
CA LEU A 10 36.20 -28.78 22.17
C LEU A 10 34.70 -29.10 22.32
N VAL A 11 34.34 -30.35 22.63
CA VAL A 11 32.95 -30.76 22.82
C VAL A 11 32.36 -30.06 24.05
N SER A 12 33.06 -30.06 25.18
CA SER A 12 32.60 -29.39 26.41
C SER A 12 32.41 -27.88 26.20
N TRP A 13 33.31 -27.23 25.47
CA TRP A 13 33.19 -25.80 25.10
C TRP A 13 32.00 -25.57 24.17
N CYS A 14 31.87 -26.38 23.12
CA CYS A 14 30.77 -26.29 22.15
C CYS A 14 29.40 -26.47 22.84
N SER A 15 29.25 -27.47 23.72
CA SER A 15 28.01 -27.70 24.45
C SER A 15 27.63 -26.51 25.35
N LEU A 16 28.60 -25.90 26.03
CA LEU A 16 28.34 -24.69 26.82
C LEU A 16 27.90 -23.52 25.95
N MET A 17 28.56 -23.31 24.82
CA MET A 17 28.23 -22.27 23.86
C MET A 17 26.82 -22.46 23.26
N VAL A 18 26.45 -23.68 22.90
CA VAL A 18 25.10 -24.02 22.43
C VAL A 18 24.06 -23.71 23.51
N GLY A 19 24.33 -24.07 24.77
CA GLY A 19 23.43 -23.78 25.89
C GLY A 19 23.21 -22.27 26.07
N TYR A 20 24.25 -21.45 26.00
CA TYR A 20 24.12 -19.98 26.03
C TYR A 20 23.37 -19.42 24.82
N LEU A 21 23.59 -19.98 23.63
CA LEU A 21 22.87 -19.55 22.43
C LEU A 21 21.37 -19.84 22.54
N GLN A 22 21.00 -21.06 22.96
CA GLN A 22 19.59 -21.47 23.12
C GLN A 22 18.86 -20.69 24.21
N THR A 23 19.59 -20.22 25.24
CA THR A 23 19.05 -19.38 26.32
C THR A 23 19.04 -17.89 25.98
N GLY A 24 19.45 -17.50 24.75
CA GLY A 24 19.36 -16.12 24.27
C GLY A 24 20.51 -15.20 24.69
N PHE A 25 21.68 -15.75 25.02
CA PHE A 25 22.87 -14.98 25.41
C PHE A 25 24.00 -15.05 24.36
N PRO A 26 23.82 -14.51 23.13
CA PRO A 26 24.79 -14.62 22.05
C PRO A 26 26.15 -13.95 22.35
N LEU A 27 26.15 -12.87 23.15
CA LEU A 27 27.40 -12.20 23.53
C LEU A 27 28.29 -13.06 24.43
N GLN A 28 27.69 -13.93 25.24
CA GLN A 28 28.43 -14.84 26.12
C GLN A 28 29.08 -15.96 25.33
N VAL A 29 28.44 -16.39 24.23
CA VAL A 29 29.06 -17.29 23.26
C VAL A 29 30.34 -16.68 22.69
N LEU A 30 30.32 -15.41 22.30
CA LEU A 30 31.51 -14.74 21.75
C LEU A 30 32.63 -14.55 22.78
N LYS A 31 32.30 -14.31 24.05
CA LYS A 31 33.29 -14.29 25.14
C LYS A 31 33.94 -15.65 25.34
N LEU A 32 33.13 -16.71 25.43
CA LEU A 32 33.64 -18.08 25.56
C LEU A 32 34.48 -18.51 24.36
N PHE A 33 34.12 -18.06 23.15
CA PHE A 33 34.93 -18.29 21.96
C PHE A 33 36.30 -17.64 22.07
N LYS A 34 36.36 -16.40 22.55
CA LYS A 34 37.63 -15.70 22.79
C LYS A 34 38.48 -16.44 23.83
N ASP A 35 37.87 -16.89 24.92
CA ASP A 35 38.57 -17.65 25.96
C ASP A 35 39.10 -18.98 25.41
N LEU A 36 38.33 -19.68 24.58
CA LEU A 36 38.77 -20.89 23.89
C LEU A 36 39.99 -20.63 22.99
N THR A 37 40.01 -19.52 22.24
CA THR A 37 41.14 -19.18 21.35
C THR A 37 42.44 -18.85 22.09
N LEU A 38 42.38 -18.58 23.39
CA LEU A 38 43.56 -18.35 24.24
C LEU A 38 44.15 -19.65 24.80
N VAL A 39 43.50 -20.80 24.59
CA VAL A 39 44.02 -22.10 25.02
C VAL A 39 44.89 -22.69 23.91
N ASP A 40 46.22 -22.62 24.08
CA ASP A 40 47.21 -22.99 23.05
C ASP A 40 47.06 -24.41 22.46
N SER A 41 46.47 -25.35 23.21
CA SER A 41 46.29 -26.74 22.80
C SER A 41 45.01 -27.02 21.99
N LEU A 42 44.08 -26.06 21.88
CA LEU A 42 42.78 -26.28 21.25
C LEU A 42 42.58 -25.38 20.02
N ARG A 43 42.24 -26.00 18.90
CA ARG A 43 41.85 -25.29 17.67
C ARG A 43 40.33 -25.39 17.47
N PRO A 44 39.63 -24.26 17.25
CA PRO A 44 38.21 -24.31 16.96
C PRO A 44 37.91 -25.12 15.69
N ASN A 45 36.88 -25.96 15.77
CA ASN A 45 36.43 -26.82 14.68
C ASN A 45 35.14 -26.27 14.03
N GLU A 46 34.61 -26.98 13.05
CA GLU A 46 33.41 -26.62 12.28
C GLU A 46 32.16 -26.39 13.16
N TYR A 47 32.01 -27.16 14.23
CA TYR A 47 30.87 -27.05 15.15
C TYR A 47 30.94 -25.78 16.01
N ILE A 48 32.13 -25.44 16.54
CA ILE A 48 32.34 -24.19 17.28
C ILE A 48 31.99 -23.00 16.37
N PHE A 49 32.47 -23.01 15.12
CA PHE A 49 32.21 -21.90 14.19
C PHE A 49 30.74 -21.79 13.79
N ALA A 50 30.02 -22.90 13.58
CA ALA A 50 28.59 -22.85 13.32
C ALA A 50 27.81 -22.13 14.45
N VAL A 51 28.18 -22.39 15.71
CA VAL A 51 27.59 -21.74 16.89
C VAL A 51 28.02 -20.27 16.99
N VAL A 52 29.28 -19.95 16.72
CA VAL A 52 29.79 -18.57 16.74
C VAL A 52 29.11 -17.71 15.67
N PHE A 53 28.96 -18.21 14.44
CA PHE A 53 28.25 -17.47 13.39
C PHE A 53 26.78 -17.26 13.73
N SER A 54 26.12 -18.26 14.32
CA SER A 54 24.74 -18.12 14.81
C SER A 54 24.66 -17.06 15.91
N ALA A 55 25.60 -17.04 16.86
CA ALA A 55 25.69 -16.00 17.89
C ALA A 55 26.00 -14.61 17.31
N CYS A 56 26.86 -14.50 16.30
CA CYS A 56 27.09 -13.24 15.61
C CYS A 56 25.81 -12.73 14.95
N SER A 57 25.09 -13.62 14.28
CA SER A 57 23.80 -13.36 13.62
C SER A 57 22.77 -12.83 14.62
N ASP A 58 22.58 -13.52 15.75
CA ASP A 58 21.59 -13.15 16.79
C ASP A 58 22.03 -11.95 17.63
N GLY A 59 23.34 -11.74 17.79
CA GLY A 59 23.92 -10.62 18.55
C GLY A 59 24.20 -9.36 17.72
N GLY A 60 23.90 -9.35 16.42
CA GLY A 60 24.16 -8.21 15.53
C GLY A 60 25.65 -7.89 15.34
N LYS A 61 26.55 -8.86 15.53
CA LYS A 61 28.02 -8.67 15.54
C LYS A 61 28.63 -8.91 14.17
N ALA A 62 28.34 -8.00 13.25
CA ALA A 62 28.78 -8.12 11.85
C ALA A 62 30.30 -8.08 11.66
N LEU A 63 31.02 -7.28 12.45
CA LEU A 63 32.47 -7.16 12.33
C LEU A 63 33.17 -8.45 12.78
N GLU A 64 32.81 -8.96 13.95
CA GLU A 64 33.33 -10.19 14.53
C GLU A 64 32.98 -11.40 13.65
N GLY A 65 31.77 -11.43 13.07
CA GLY A 65 31.36 -12.41 12.07
C GLY A 65 32.27 -12.42 10.84
N ARG A 66 32.59 -11.25 10.28
CA ARG A 66 33.52 -11.14 9.12
C ARG A 66 34.95 -11.58 9.46
N GLN A 67 35.42 -11.29 10.68
CA GLN A 67 36.74 -11.75 11.14
C GLN A 67 36.78 -13.28 11.24
N CYS A 68 35.74 -13.88 11.83
CA CYS A 68 35.60 -15.33 11.92
C CYS A 68 35.48 -15.97 10.52
N HIS A 69 34.78 -15.33 9.59
CA HIS A 69 34.72 -15.78 8.19
C HIS A 69 36.12 -15.83 7.54
N GLY A 70 36.93 -14.78 7.72
CA GLY A 70 38.31 -14.78 7.23
C GLY A 70 39.17 -15.93 7.79
N TYR A 71 38.97 -16.28 9.07
CA TYR A 71 39.64 -17.42 9.68
C TYR A 71 39.21 -18.76 9.04
N VAL A 72 37.90 -19.02 8.93
CA VAL A 72 37.42 -20.31 8.41
C VAL A 72 37.76 -20.53 6.93
N VAL A 73 37.90 -19.45 6.15
CA VAL A 73 38.44 -19.52 4.78
C VAL A 73 39.91 -19.92 4.81
N LYS A 74 40.73 -19.27 5.65
CA LYS A 74 42.17 -19.57 5.76
C LYS A 74 42.44 -20.97 6.31
N SER A 75 41.58 -21.47 7.21
CA SER A 75 41.73 -22.78 7.82
C SER A 75 41.09 -23.92 7.03
N GLY A 76 40.41 -23.64 5.91
CA GLY A 76 39.69 -24.63 5.11
C GLY A 76 38.38 -25.12 5.74
N LEU A 77 37.98 -24.60 6.90
CA LEU A 77 36.74 -25.02 7.57
C LEU A 77 35.48 -24.58 6.81
N VAL A 78 35.61 -23.60 5.90
CA VAL A 78 34.52 -23.11 5.05
C VAL A 78 33.90 -24.20 4.15
N PHE A 79 34.59 -25.30 3.90
CA PHE A 79 34.07 -26.41 3.10
C PHE A 79 33.10 -27.33 3.88
N HIS A 80 33.03 -27.23 5.21
CA HIS A 80 32.08 -27.99 6.02
C HIS A 80 30.66 -27.40 5.94
N GLN A 81 29.67 -28.28 5.77
CA GLN A 81 28.28 -27.90 5.50
C GLN A 81 27.66 -27.01 6.58
N TYR A 82 27.89 -27.33 7.85
CA TYR A 82 27.41 -26.54 8.99
C TYR A 82 27.96 -25.11 8.99
N VAL A 83 29.21 -24.93 8.58
CA VAL A 83 29.87 -23.62 8.52
C VAL A 83 29.30 -22.79 7.37
N LYS A 84 29.09 -23.39 6.19
CA LYS A 84 28.47 -22.71 5.05
C LYS A 84 27.08 -22.19 5.38
N ASN A 85 26.23 -23.04 5.98
CA ASN A 85 24.86 -22.69 6.35
C ASN A 85 24.83 -21.56 7.38
N ALA A 86 25.71 -21.63 8.38
CA ALA A 86 25.80 -20.59 9.41
C ALA A 86 26.32 -19.26 8.85
N LEU A 87 27.28 -19.28 7.92
CA LEU A 87 27.78 -18.09 7.22
C LEU A 87 26.70 -17.44 6.36
N ILE A 88 25.99 -18.23 5.56
CA ILE A 88 24.88 -17.76 4.73
C ILE A 88 23.82 -17.11 5.61
N ASN A 89 23.34 -17.81 6.64
CA ASN A 89 22.32 -17.29 7.55
C ASN A 89 22.78 -15.97 8.23
N MET A 90 24.04 -15.91 8.68
CA MET A 90 24.62 -14.71 9.26
C MET A 90 24.62 -13.54 8.26
N TYR A 91 25.14 -13.72 7.04
CA TYR A 91 25.16 -12.66 6.03
C TYR A 91 23.77 -12.23 5.59
N SER A 92 22.84 -13.17 5.44
CA SER A 92 21.43 -12.89 5.14
C SER A 92 20.76 -12.04 6.23
N LYS A 93 20.98 -12.34 7.52
CA LYS A 93 20.43 -11.52 8.63
C LYS A 93 21.04 -10.12 8.71
N PHE A 94 22.26 -9.93 8.22
CA PHE A 94 22.90 -8.60 8.15
C PHE A 94 22.55 -7.82 6.88
N SER A 95 21.66 -8.35 6.03
CA SER A 95 21.34 -7.78 4.71
C SER A 95 22.58 -7.56 3.83
N ASP A 96 23.67 -8.32 4.05
CA ASP A 96 24.89 -8.27 3.24
C ASP A 96 24.84 -9.36 2.16
N VAL A 97 24.04 -9.07 1.13
CA VAL A 97 23.80 -9.97 -0.01
C VAL A 97 25.08 -10.28 -0.77
N LYS A 98 25.99 -9.31 -0.89
CA LYS A 98 27.29 -9.53 -1.55
C LYS A 98 28.11 -10.57 -0.78
N GLY A 99 28.12 -10.49 0.55
CA GLY A 99 28.74 -11.49 1.42
C GLY A 99 28.09 -12.87 1.26
N ALA A 100 26.76 -12.95 1.35
CA ALA A 100 26.01 -14.20 1.20
C ALA A 100 26.23 -14.87 -0.17
N MET A 101 26.09 -14.10 -1.25
CA MET A 101 26.29 -14.58 -2.61
C MET A 101 27.75 -14.96 -2.87
N ARG A 102 28.72 -14.27 -2.27
CA ARG A 102 30.14 -14.65 -2.40
C ARG A 102 30.44 -16.01 -1.76
N VAL A 103 29.90 -16.28 -0.57
CA VAL A 103 30.00 -17.61 0.07
C VAL A 103 29.33 -18.66 -0.83
N PHE A 104 28.14 -18.35 -1.34
CA PHE A 104 27.37 -19.22 -2.21
C PHE A 104 28.04 -19.52 -3.57
N SER A 105 28.71 -18.55 -4.19
CA SER A 105 29.37 -18.76 -5.49
C SER A 105 30.73 -19.46 -5.38
N LEU A 106 31.46 -19.26 -4.28
CA LEU A 106 32.85 -19.74 -4.18
C LEU A 106 32.99 -21.14 -3.58
N VAL A 107 31.98 -21.65 -2.88
CA VAL A 107 32.06 -22.93 -2.17
C VAL A 107 31.14 -23.96 -2.85
N PRO A 108 31.64 -25.08 -3.37
CA PRO A 108 30.79 -26.10 -4.01
C PRO A 108 30.10 -27.02 -2.99
N GLY A 109 29.11 -27.80 -3.46
CA GLY A 109 28.45 -28.88 -2.71
C GLY A 109 27.45 -28.38 -1.66
N TYR A 110 26.41 -27.69 -2.11
CA TYR A 110 25.29 -27.24 -1.29
C TYR A 110 24.17 -28.29 -1.29
N ASP A 111 23.54 -28.49 -0.14
CA ASP A 111 22.31 -29.28 -0.02
C ASP A 111 21.06 -28.40 -0.21
N VAL A 112 19.89 -29.04 -0.30
CA VAL A 112 18.58 -28.37 -0.39
C VAL A 112 18.40 -27.30 0.69
N TYR A 113 18.85 -27.62 1.91
CA TYR A 113 18.71 -26.72 3.05
C TYR A 113 19.52 -25.43 2.88
N SER A 114 20.76 -25.51 2.35
CA SER A 114 21.55 -24.33 2.00
C SER A 114 20.84 -23.46 0.96
N TYR A 115 20.29 -24.06 -0.09
CA TYR A 115 19.55 -23.34 -1.13
C TYR A 115 18.34 -22.62 -0.52
N ASN A 116 17.56 -23.32 0.31
CA ASN A 116 16.40 -22.75 0.98
C ASN A 116 16.76 -21.58 1.90
N LEU A 117 17.86 -21.66 2.64
CA LEU A 117 18.34 -20.56 3.47
C LEU A 117 18.70 -19.32 2.66
N VAL A 118 19.45 -19.48 1.57
CA VAL A 118 19.82 -18.35 0.70
C VAL A 118 18.58 -17.78 0.03
N LEU A 119 17.78 -18.62 -0.63
CA LEU A 119 16.57 -18.19 -1.35
C LEU A 119 15.61 -17.45 -0.42
N ASN A 120 15.28 -18.03 0.72
CA ASN A 120 14.35 -17.40 1.67
C ASN A 120 14.92 -16.09 2.21
N GLY A 121 16.22 -16.04 2.54
CA GLY A 121 16.88 -14.81 2.96
C GLY A 121 16.83 -13.70 1.91
N LEU A 122 17.11 -14.02 0.65
CA LEU A 122 17.06 -13.06 -0.46
C LEU A 122 15.63 -12.59 -0.76
N VAL A 123 14.66 -13.51 -0.77
CA VAL A 123 13.24 -13.20 -0.98
C VAL A 123 12.70 -12.28 0.11
N GLN A 124 12.98 -12.59 1.39
CA GLN A 124 12.54 -11.77 2.52
C GLN A 124 13.10 -10.35 2.49
N GLN A 125 14.31 -10.19 1.96
CA GLN A 125 15.01 -8.91 1.87
C GLN A 125 14.76 -8.18 0.54
N GLY A 126 14.02 -8.77 -0.40
CA GLY A 126 13.66 -8.16 -1.68
C GLY A 126 14.74 -8.21 -2.77
N PHE A 127 15.81 -8.98 -2.59
CA PHE A 127 16.88 -9.17 -3.58
C PHE A 127 16.48 -10.24 -4.61
N LEU A 128 15.46 -9.90 -5.42
CA LEU A 128 14.78 -10.86 -6.30
C LEU A 128 15.65 -11.35 -7.46
N ASN A 129 16.56 -10.51 -7.98
CA ASN A 129 17.46 -10.89 -9.08
C ASN A 129 18.48 -11.93 -8.62
N GLU A 130 19.09 -11.74 -7.46
CA GLU A 130 19.99 -12.69 -6.84
C GLU A 130 19.25 -13.99 -6.48
N ALA A 131 18.00 -13.90 -6.01
CA ALA A 131 17.17 -15.07 -5.74
C ALA A 131 16.91 -15.90 -7.02
N ILE A 132 16.69 -15.24 -8.17
CA ILE A 132 16.57 -15.95 -9.47
C ILE A 132 17.88 -16.68 -9.81
N GLN A 133 19.04 -16.05 -9.64
CA GLN A 133 20.33 -16.72 -9.91
C GLN A 133 20.52 -17.99 -9.06
N VAL A 134 20.10 -17.95 -7.80
CA VAL A 134 20.15 -19.10 -6.90
C VAL A 134 19.16 -20.18 -7.35
N LEU A 135 17.95 -19.80 -7.79
CA LEU A 135 16.95 -20.72 -8.33
C LEU A 135 17.43 -21.39 -9.64
N GLU A 136 18.03 -20.64 -10.56
CA GLU A 136 18.57 -21.16 -11.82
C GLU A 136 19.66 -22.22 -11.53
N ARG A 137 20.51 -21.96 -10.53
CA ARG A 137 21.51 -22.93 -10.09
C ARG A 137 20.87 -24.17 -9.45
N LEU A 138 19.87 -23.99 -8.59
CA LEU A 138 19.11 -25.09 -7.97
C LEU A 138 18.43 -25.97 -9.03
N MET A 139 17.93 -25.36 -10.12
CA MET A 139 17.32 -26.08 -11.24
C MET A 139 18.35 -26.80 -12.12
N GLY A 140 19.58 -26.27 -12.22
CA GLY A 140 20.68 -26.87 -12.98
C GLY A 140 21.37 -28.02 -12.26
N GLU A 141 21.33 -28.05 -10.93
CA GLU A 141 21.83 -29.15 -10.11
C GLU A 141 20.75 -30.22 -9.91
N SER A 142 21.11 -31.51 -9.90
CA SER A 142 20.18 -32.64 -9.76
C SER A 142 19.78 -32.87 -8.30
N VAL A 143 19.31 -31.82 -7.63
CA VAL A 143 18.92 -31.84 -6.22
C VAL A 143 17.39 -32.01 -6.14
N GLU A 144 16.92 -32.95 -5.31
CA GLU A 144 15.49 -33.15 -5.07
C GLU A 144 14.92 -32.01 -4.22
N TRP A 145 13.76 -31.48 -4.62
CA TRP A 145 13.12 -30.37 -3.92
C TRP A 145 12.22 -30.91 -2.81
N ASP A 146 12.36 -30.35 -1.61
CA ASP A 146 11.44 -30.60 -0.50
C ASP A 146 10.28 -29.58 -0.47
N SER A 147 9.31 -29.81 0.44
CA SER A 147 8.17 -28.90 0.65
C SER A 147 8.62 -27.45 0.91
N VAL A 148 9.69 -27.26 1.70
CA VAL A 148 10.24 -25.93 2.02
C VAL A 148 10.78 -25.22 0.78
N THR A 149 11.41 -25.98 -0.12
CA THR A 149 11.92 -25.48 -1.41
C THR A 149 10.77 -24.94 -2.25
N TYR A 150 9.72 -25.74 -2.44
CA TYR A 150 8.56 -25.31 -3.22
C TYR A 150 7.88 -24.09 -2.61
N VAL A 151 7.67 -24.05 -1.29
CA VAL A 151 7.10 -22.88 -0.59
C VAL A 151 7.93 -21.63 -0.84
N THR A 152 9.25 -21.73 -0.73
CA THR A 152 10.17 -20.60 -0.92
C THR A 152 10.15 -20.11 -2.37
N VAL A 153 10.15 -21.04 -3.34
CA VAL A 153 10.11 -20.71 -4.78
C VAL A 153 8.75 -20.13 -5.19
N PHE A 154 7.63 -20.64 -4.66
CA PHE A 154 6.33 -20.00 -4.85
C PHE A 154 6.30 -18.59 -4.26
N GLY A 155 6.94 -18.38 -3.11
CA GLY A 155 7.16 -17.06 -2.53
C GLY A 155 7.91 -16.11 -3.48
N LEU A 156 9.01 -16.59 -4.07
CA LEU A 156 9.76 -15.84 -5.09
C LEU A 156 8.88 -15.50 -6.31
N CYS A 157 8.13 -16.46 -6.84
CA CYS A 157 7.20 -16.25 -7.96
C CYS A 157 6.14 -15.18 -7.62
N ALA A 158 5.64 -15.21 -6.38
CA ALA A 158 4.65 -14.27 -5.88
C ALA A 158 5.22 -12.85 -5.76
N CYS A 159 6.47 -12.70 -5.29
CA CYS A 159 7.17 -11.42 -5.23
C CYS A 159 7.50 -10.86 -6.62
N LEU A 160 7.89 -11.72 -7.56
CA LEU A 160 8.15 -11.34 -8.96
C LEU A 160 6.86 -11.07 -9.75
N LYS A 161 5.72 -11.58 -9.27
CA LYS A 161 4.47 -11.66 -10.03
C LYS A 161 4.62 -12.39 -11.37
N ASP A 162 5.58 -13.33 -11.45
CA ASP A 162 5.81 -14.14 -12.64
C ASP A 162 4.92 -15.38 -12.62
N LEU A 163 3.75 -15.26 -13.26
CA LEU A 163 2.80 -16.36 -13.39
C LEU A 163 3.38 -17.54 -14.20
N LYS A 164 4.25 -17.29 -15.18
CA LYS A 164 4.78 -18.35 -16.04
C LYS A 164 5.71 -19.25 -15.24
N LEU A 165 6.63 -18.65 -14.47
CA LEU A 165 7.48 -19.39 -13.55
C LEU A 165 6.65 -20.11 -12.49
N GLY A 166 5.67 -19.43 -11.88
CA GLY A 166 4.77 -20.03 -10.89
C GLY A 166 4.00 -21.25 -11.42
N LEU A 167 3.55 -21.22 -12.67
CA LEU A 167 2.90 -22.36 -13.32
C LEU A 167 3.87 -23.52 -13.57
N GLN A 168 5.11 -23.25 -13.99
CA GLN A 168 6.13 -24.29 -14.16
C GLN A 168 6.43 -25.01 -12.84
N VAL A 169 6.58 -24.24 -11.76
CA VAL A 169 6.82 -24.79 -10.41
C VAL A 169 5.61 -25.57 -9.91
N HIS A 170 4.39 -25.11 -10.16
CA HIS A 170 3.17 -25.83 -9.82
C HIS A 170 3.01 -27.13 -10.61
N CYS A 171 3.29 -27.14 -11.91
CA CYS A 171 3.30 -28.39 -12.68
C CYS A 171 4.35 -29.37 -12.15
N ARG A 172 5.54 -28.87 -11.76
CA ARG A 172 6.63 -29.70 -11.23
C ARG A 172 6.26 -30.38 -9.92
N ILE A 173 5.62 -29.67 -8.97
CA ILE A 173 5.23 -30.28 -7.69
C ILE A 173 4.14 -31.34 -7.87
N LEU A 174 3.21 -31.14 -8.81
CA LEU A 174 2.17 -32.13 -9.13
C LEU A 174 2.73 -33.45 -9.68
N THR A 175 3.93 -33.41 -10.26
CA THR A 175 4.65 -34.61 -10.76
C THR A 175 5.68 -35.16 -9.77
N SER A 176 5.80 -34.57 -8.59
CA SER A 176 6.76 -34.98 -7.56
C SER A 176 6.08 -35.81 -6.47
N ASP A 177 6.88 -36.52 -5.66
CA ASP A 177 6.40 -37.26 -4.50
C ASP A 177 6.14 -36.37 -3.25
N VAL A 178 6.25 -35.04 -3.39
CA VAL A 178 6.02 -34.09 -2.29
C VAL A 178 4.53 -33.95 -2.00
N GLU A 179 4.15 -34.16 -0.74
CA GLU A 179 2.77 -33.99 -0.28
C GLU A 179 2.33 -32.52 -0.41
N LEU A 180 1.17 -32.31 -1.03
CA LEU A 180 0.50 -31.02 -1.09
C LEU A 180 -0.24 -30.77 0.22
N ASP A 181 0.52 -30.53 1.27
CA ASP A 181 -0.02 -30.19 2.58
C ASP A 181 -0.60 -28.76 2.60
N VAL A 182 -1.13 -28.38 3.76
CA VAL A 182 -1.73 -27.07 4.00
C VAL A 182 -0.71 -25.93 3.81
N PHE A 183 0.57 -26.14 4.11
CA PHE A 183 1.62 -25.13 3.98
C PHE A 183 1.97 -24.86 2.51
N VAL A 184 2.14 -25.92 1.72
CA VAL A 184 2.42 -25.85 0.28
C VAL A 184 1.24 -25.21 -0.45
N ASN A 185 0.01 -25.63 -0.18
CA ASN A 185 -1.18 -25.05 -0.81
C ASN A 185 -1.36 -23.57 -0.43
N SER A 186 -1.04 -23.18 0.80
CA SER A 186 -1.03 -21.76 1.19
C SER A 186 -0.06 -20.94 0.33
N ALA A 187 1.12 -21.48 0.02
CA ALA A 187 2.10 -20.81 -0.85
C ALA A 187 1.60 -20.71 -2.30
N ILE A 188 0.95 -21.75 -2.83
CA ILE A 188 0.35 -21.76 -4.17
C ILE A 188 -0.78 -20.73 -4.26
N ILE A 189 -1.68 -20.67 -3.27
CA ILE A 189 -2.77 -19.69 -3.18
C ILE A 189 -2.21 -18.26 -3.17
N ASN A 190 -1.18 -18.01 -2.36
CA ASN A 190 -0.52 -16.71 -2.31
C ASN A 190 0.13 -16.34 -3.67
N MET A 191 0.81 -17.28 -4.32
CA MET A 191 1.39 -17.07 -5.65
C MET A 191 0.33 -16.71 -6.68
N TYR A 192 -0.76 -17.48 -6.79
CA TYR A 192 -1.83 -17.17 -7.72
C TYR A 192 -2.52 -15.84 -7.39
N GLY A 193 -2.73 -15.54 -6.11
CA GLY A 193 -3.27 -14.27 -5.65
C GLY A 193 -2.42 -13.08 -6.10
N LYS A 194 -1.10 -13.12 -5.84
CA LYS A 194 -0.17 -12.06 -6.24
C LYS A 194 -0.02 -11.90 -7.76
N CYS A 195 -0.22 -12.99 -8.51
CA CYS A 195 -0.23 -13.01 -9.97
C CYS A 195 -1.60 -12.66 -10.60
N GLY A 196 -2.59 -12.27 -9.79
CA GLY A 196 -3.91 -11.87 -10.26
C GLY A 196 -4.80 -13.00 -10.79
N LYS A 197 -4.50 -14.25 -10.44
CA LYS A 197 -5.27 -15.44 -10.84
C LYS A 197 -6.09 -15.99 -9.68
N VAL A 198 -6.98 -15.15 -9.14
CA VAL A 198 -7.83 -15.47 -7.97
C VAL A 198 -8.67 -16.75 -8.18
N ILE A 199 -9.16 -17.00 -9.39
CA ILE A 199 -9.92 -18.22 -9.70
C ILE A 199 -9.07 -19.48 -9.47
N ASN A 200 -7.79 -19.46 -9.84
CA ASN A 200 -6.89 -20.59 -9.62
C ASN A 200 -6.58 -20.74 -8.13
N ALA A 201 -6.38 -19.63 -7.43
CA ALA A 201 -6.23 -19.63 -5.96
C ALA A 201 -7.46 -20.26 -5.28
N ARG A 202 -8.68 -19.91 -5.72
CA ARG A 202 -9.93 -20.50 -5.19
C ARG A 202 -10.01 -22.00 -5.48
N LYS A 203 -9.64 -22.45 -6.69
CA LYS A 203 -9.60 -23.89 -7.01
C LYS A 203 -8.64 -24.65 -6.09
N THR A 204 -7.42 -24.13 -5.87
CA THR A 204 -6.46 -24.74 -4.94
C THR A 204 -7.01 -24.78 -3.51
N PHE A 205 -7.68 -23.71 -3.09
CA PHE A 205 -8.34 -23.65 -1.78
C PHE A 205 -9.45 -24.70 -1.64
N ASP A 206 -10.35 -24.81 -2.63
CA ASP A 206 -11.50 -25.72 -2.58
C ASP A 206 -11.07 -27.20 -2.56
N TRP A 207 -9.93 -27.52 -3.17
CA TRP A 207 -9.36 -28.88 -3.20
C TRP A 207 -8.88 -29.38 -1.82
N LEU A 208 -8.56 -28.48 -0.89
CA LEU A 208 -8.12 -28.85 0.46
C LEU A 208 -9.26 -29.47 1.26
N GLN A 209 -9.06 -30.68 1.77
CA GLN A 209 -10.03 -31.36 2.63
C GLN A 209 -10.10 -30.72 4.03
N VAL A 210 -8.94 -30.36 4.59
CA VAL A 210 -8.83 -29.69 5.88
C VAL A 210 -8.24 -28.31 5.68
N LYS A 211 -8.98 -27.28 6.10
CA LYS A 211 -8.62 -25.87 5.93
C LYS A 211 -8.39 -25.25 7.30
N ASN A 212 -7.17 -24.80 7.57
CA ASN A 212 -6.86 -24.07 8.80
C ASN A 212 -6.96 -22.55 8.58
N VAL A 213 -6.80 -21.79 9.67
CA VAL A 213 -6.85 -20.31 9.65
C VAL A 213 -5.87 -19.68 8.65
N VAL A 214 -4.72 -20.32 8.38
CA VAL A 214 -3.70 -19.78 7.47
C VAL A 214 -4.20 -19.78 6.05
N VAL A 215 -4.76 -20.90 5.56
CA VAL A 215 -5.26 -21.00 4.19
C VAL A 215 -6.53 -20.17 3.99
N TRP A 216 -7.43 -20.13 4.98
CA TRP A 216 -8.59 -19.22 5.00
C TRP A 216 -8.16 -17.75 4.86
N THR A 217 -7.19 -17.32 5.68
CA THR A 217 -6.66 -15.96 5.61
C THR A 217 -5.94 -15.70 4.28
N GLY A 218 -5.21 -16.70 3.76
CA GLY A 218 -4.51 -16.63 2.48
C GLY A 218 -5.45 -16.43 1.29
N ILE A 219 -6.56 -17.18 1.22
CA ILE A 219 -7.54 -17.00 0.13
C ILE A 219 -8.26 -15.66 0.26
N MET A 220 -8.65 -15.24 1.47
CA MET A 220 -9.25 -13.91 1.69
C MET A 220 -8.29 -12.79 1.29
N ALA A 221 -7.00 -12.91 1.61
CA ALA A 221 -5.97 -11.96 1.21
C ALA A 221 -5.79 -11.93 -0.32
N ALA A 222 -5.88 -13.07 -1.00
CA ALA A 222 -5.81 -13.15 -2.46
C ALA A 222 -6.99 -12.41 -3.11
N TYR A 223 -8.21 -12.57 -2.61
CA TYR A 223 -9.39 -11.81 -3.08
C TYR A 223 -9.24 -10.31 -2.79
N PHE A 224 -8.85 -9.94 -1.56
CA PHE A 224 -8.63 -8.54 -1.15
C PHE A 224 -7.61 -7.83 -2.05
N GLN A 225 -6.45 -8.44 -2.30
CA GLN A 225 -5.37 -7.85 -3.10
C GLN A 225 -5.75 -7.63 -4.57
N ASN A 226 -6.80 -8.31 -5.04
CA ASN A 226 -7.32 -8.21 -6.41
C ASN A 226 -8.60 -7.37 -6.51
N GLY A 227 -8.97 -6.65 -5.45
CA GLY A 227 -10.13 -5.74 -5.45
C GLY A 227 -11.49 -6.45 -5.29
N CYS A 228 -11.50 -7.77 -5.11
CA CYS A 228 -12.70 -8.56 -4.87
C CYS A 228 -13.07 -8.54 -3.38
N PHE A 229 -13.43 -7.35 -2.89
CA PHE A 229 -13.63 -7.10 -1.47
C PHE A 229 -14.85 -7.81 -0.90
N GLU A 230 -15.96 -7.86 -1.64
CA GLU A 230 -17.20 -8.51 -1.20
C GLU A 230 -17.00 -10.03 -1.04
N GLU A 231 -16.31 -10.66 -1.99
CA GLU A 231 -16.00 -12.08 -1.94
C GLU A 231 -15.07 -12.41 -0.77
N ALA A 232 -14.12 -11.53 -0.44
CA ALA A 232 -13.31 -11.67 0.77
C ALA A 232 -14.18 -11.61 2.05
N LEU A 233 -15.19 -10.73 2.10
CA LEU A 233 -16.17 -10.68 3.20
C LEU A 233 -17.05 -11.93 3.28
N ASN A 234 -17.46 -12.48 2.14
CA ASN A 234 -18.26 -13.71 2.09
C ASN A 234 -17.48 -14.93 2.57
N LEU A 235 -16.21 -15.05 2.18
CA LEU A 235 -15.31 -16.11 2.66
C LEU A 235 -15.14 -16.14 4.18
N PHE A 236 -15.17 -14.99 4.84
CA PHE A 236 -15.14 -14.93 6.30
C PHE A 236 -16.41 -15.50 6.95
N SER A 237 -17.55 -15.36 6.28
CA SER A 237 -18.79 -16.00 6.72
C SER A 237 -18.71 -17.53 6.55
N GLU A 238 -18.16 -18.00 5.41
CA GLU A 238 -17.89 -19.43 5.19
C GLU A 238 -16.93 -20.00 6.25
N MET A 239 -15.84 -19.29 6.56
CA MET A 239 -14.88 -19.68 7.60
C MET A 239 -15.52 -19.91 8.98
N LYS A 240 -16.49 -19.06 9.34
CA LYS A 240 -17.23 -19.20 10.60
C LYS A 240 -18.20 -20.38 10.60
N ILE A 241 -18.80 -20.69 9.46
CA ILE A 241 -19.67 -21.86 9.29
C ILE A 241 -18.84 -23.14 9.47
N ASP A 242 -17.60 -23.14 8.97
CA ASP A 242 -16.63 -24.23 9.14
C ASP A 242 -15.98 -24.27 10.54
N ASP A 243 -16.47 -23.48 11.50
CA ASP A 243 -15.99 -23.39 12.89
C ASP A 243 -14.48 -23.10 13.03
N VAL A 244 -13.90 -22.40 12.05
CA VAL A 244 -12.49 -21.99 12.11
C VAL A 244 -12.42 -20.60 12.74
N SER A 245 -11.72 -20.51 13.88
CA SER A 245 -11.54 -19.23 14.57
C SER A 245 -10.60 -18.27 13.81
N PRO A 246 -10.99 -17.00 13.63
CA PRO A 246 -10.13 -16.00 12.99
C PRO A 246 -8.97 -15.58 13.88
N ASN A 247 -7.90 -15.11 13.24
CA ASN A 247 -6.75 -14.51 13.92
C ASN A 247 -6.60 -13.02 13.57
N GLY A 248 -5.60 -12.35 14.16
CA GLY A 248 -5.34 -10.92 13.90
C GLY A 248 -5.10 -10.59 12.42
N PHE A 249 -4.50 -11.50 11.64
CA PHE A 249 -4.32 -11.32 10.19
C PHE A 249 -5.64 -11.43 9.44
N THR A 250 -6.51 -12.37 9.82
CA THR A 250 -7.87 -12.49 9.27
C THR A 250 -8.62 -11.17 9.44
N PHE A 251 -8.68 -10.63 10.67
CA PHE A 251 -9.36 -9.37 10.94
C PHE A 251 -8.76 -8.19 10.17
N ALA A 252 -7.43 -8.13 10.03
CA ALA A 252 -6.79 -7.10 9.23
C ALA A 252 -7.21 -7.15 7.75
N VAL A 253 -7.31 -8.34 7.15
CA VAL A 253 -7.84 -8.50 5.79
C VAL A 253 -9.31 -8.05 5.72
N MET A 254 -10.14 -8.45 6.68
CA MET A 254 -11.56 -8.08 6.72
C MET A 254 -11.78 -6.56 6.80
N LEU A 255 -11.05 -5.89 7.69
CA LEU A 255 -11.12 -4.45 7.85
C LEU A 255 -10.63 -3.71 6.62
N ASN A 256 -9.56 -4.19 5.97
CA ASN A 256 -9.05 -3.58 4.75
C ASN A 256 -9.98 -3.80 3.54
N SER A 257 -10.63 -4.96 3.42
CA SER A 257 -11.70 -5.18 2.42
C SER A 257 -12.88 -4.24 2.66
N THR A 258 -13.28 -4.08 3.92
CA THR A 258 -14.32 -3.12 4.32
C THR A 258 -13.94 -1.68 3.95
N ALA A 259 -12.68 -1.31 4.17
CA ALA A 259 -12.11 -0.01 3.78
C ALA A 259 -12.16 0.22 2.26
N GLY A 260 -11.97 -0.86 1.47
CA GLY A 260 -12.08 -0.84 0.01
C GLY A 260 -13.50 -0.54 -0.46
N LEU A 261 -14.50 -1.12 0.21
CA LEU A 261 -15.94 -0.89 -0.06
C LEU A 261 -16.48 0.40 0.56
N SER A 262 -15.71 1.05 1.43
CA SER A 262 -16.15 2.19 2.25
C SER A 262 -17.38 1.88 3.13
N ALA A 263 -17.51 0.62 3.56
CA ALA A 263 -18.67 0.12 4.29
C ALA A 263 -18.52 0.33 5.82
N LEU A 264 -18.64 1.58 6.28
CA LEU A 264 -18.39 1.98 7.67
C LEU A 264 -19.14 1.13 8.70
N ARG A 265 -20.41 0.82 8.42
CA ARG A 265 -21.25 0.05 9.35
C ARG A 265 -20.75 -1.38 9.51
N HIS A 266 -20.34 -2.03 8.42
CA HIS A 266 -19.75 -3.36 8.48
C HIS A 266 -18.44 -3.33 9.28
N GLY A 267 -17.64 -2.27 9.11
CA GLY A 267 -16.43 -2.04 9.90
C GLY A 267 -16.69 -1.94 11.41
N ASN A 268 -17.77 -1.27 11.81
CA ASN A 268 -18.18 -1.19 13.21
C ASN A 268 -18.62 -2.55 13.78
N VAL A 269 -19.29 -3.38 12.98
CA VAL A 269 -19.65 -4.75 13.37
C VAL A 269 -18.39 -5.60 13.58
N LEU A 270 -17.44 -5.53 12.65
CA LEU A 270 -16.15 -6.22 12.76
C LEU A 270 -15.35 -5.74 13.98
N TYR A 271 -15.37 -4.44 14.29
CA TYR A 271 -14.71 -3.91 15.48
C TYR A 271 -15.30 -4.51 16.77
N GLY A 272 -16.62 -4.62 16.87
CA GLY A 272 -17.27 -5.28 18.00
C GLY A 272 -16.87 -6.74 18.16
N GLU A 273 -16.67 -7.46 17.05
CA GLU A 273 -16.17 -8.84 17.06
C GLU A 273 -14.70 -8.92 17.48
N ILE A 274 -13.84 -8.05 16.96
CA ILE A 274 -12.42 -7.94 17.33
C ILE A 274 -12.25 -7.76 18.83
N VAL A 275 -13.08 -6.91 19.44
CA VAL A 275 -13.06 -6.68 20.90
C VAL A 275 -13.47 -7.94 21.64
N LYS A 276 -14.53 -8.62 21.22
CA LYS A 276 -14.99 -9.88 21.85
C LYS A 276 -13.97 -11.01 21.72
N SER A 277 -13.26 -11.06 20.61
CA SER A 277 -12.24 -12.08 20.32
C SER A 277 -10.86 -11.75 20.93
N GLY A 278 -10.72 -10.64 21.66
CA GLY A 278 -9.47 -10.28 22.35
C GLY A 278 -8.36 -9.73 21.46
N PHE A 279 -8.66 -9.34 20.22
CA PHE A 279 -7.67 -8.85 19.25
C PHE A 279 -7.51 -7.31 19.23
N LYS A 280 -8.21 -6.58 20.10
CA LYS A 280 -8.21 -5.11 20.13
C LYS A 280 -6.79 -4.51 20.24
N ASP A 281 -5.94 -5.10 21.07
CA ASP A 281 -4.61 -4.56 21.38
C ASP A 281 -3.51 -5.05 20.41
N HIS A 282 -3.86 -5.86 19.41
CA HIS A 282 -2.92 -6.27 18.37
C HIS A 282 -2.64 -5.12 17.40
N VAL A 283 -1.38 -4.73 17.30
CA VAL A 283 -0.91 -3.62 16.44
C VAL A 283 -1.38 -3.74 14.99
N ILE A 284 -1.32 -4.95 14.41
CA ILE A 284 -1.76 -5.23 13.04
C ILE A 284 -3.26 -4.92 12.86
N VAL A 285 -4.07 -5.22 13.86
CA VAL A 285 -5.52 -4.96 13.85
C VAL A 285 -5.79 -3.48 14.07
N GLY A 286 -5.07 -2.84 14.99
CA GLY A 286 -5.11 -1.38 15.18
C GLY A 286 -4.81 -0.61 13.89
N ASN A 287 -3.76 -0.98 13.17
CA ASN A 287 -3.39 -0.39 11.88
C ASN A 287 -4.51 -0.55 10.84
N ALA A 288 -5.12 -1.74 10.76
CA ALA A 288 -6.23 -1.99 9.84
C ALA A 288 -7.49 -1.21 10.23
N LEU A 289 -7.77 -1.01 11.52
CA LEU A 289 -8.89 -0.20 12.01
C LEU A 289 -8.72 1.28 11.67
N ILE A 290 -7.52 1.84 11.88
CA ILE A 290 -7.20 3.22 11.49
C ILE A 290 -7.45 3.41 9.99
N ASN A 291 -6.92 2.51 9.16
CA ASN A 291 -7.10 2.57 7.71
C ASN A 291 -8.59 2.43 7.30
N MET A 292 -9.33 1.52 7.94
CA MET A 292 -10.76 1.33 7.68
C MET A 292 -11.56 2.59 7.98
N TYR A 293 -11.42 3.16 9.18
CA TYR A 293 -12.12 4.38 9.55
C TYR A 293 -11.74 5.57 8.66
N ALA A 294 -10.45 5.75 8.37
CA ALA A 294 -9.98 6.82 7.49
C ALA A 294 -10.55 6.69 6.06
N LYS A 295 -10.56 5.50 5.46
CA LYS A 295 -11.11 5.27 4.10
C LYS A 295 -12.64 5.25 4.03
N CYS A 296 -13.31 5.06 5.16
CA CYS A 296 -14.76 5.18 5.29
C CYS A 296 -15.23 6.61 5.59
N GLY A 297 -14.31 7.58 5.67
CA GLY A 297 -14.65 8.98 5.91
C GLY A 297 -14.87 9.34 7.37
N ASP A 298 -14.34 8.56 8.33
CA ASP A 298 -14.43 8.82 9.77
C ASP A 298 -13.03 8.99 10.38
N ILE A 299 -12.40 10.13 10.10
CA ILE A 299 -11.04 10.41 10.54
C ILE A 299 -10.93 10.59 12.06
N GLU A 300 -12.02 10.98 12.73
CA GLU A 300 -12.09 11.11 14.18
C GLU A 300 -12.03 9.75 14.86
N ALA A 301 -12.80 8.76 14.38
CA ALA A 301 -12.72 7.39 14.86
C ALA A 301 -11.33 6.78 14.60
N ALA A 302 -10.72 7.05 13.43
CA ALA A 302 -9.35 6.62 13.15
C ALA A 302 -8.34 7.21 14.14
N SER A 303 -8.45 8.51 14.43
CA SER A 303 -7.61 9.22 15.41
C SER A 303 -7.79 8.65 16.82
N LYS A 304 -9.03 8.32 17.21
CA LYS A 304 -9.32 7.69 18.50
C LYS A 304 -8.65 6.31 18.62
N VAL A 305 -8.76 5.47 17.60
CA VAL A 305 -8.06 4.17 17.58
C VAL A 305 -6.55 4.37 17.71
N PHE A 306 -5.97 5.32 16.96
CA PHE A 306 -4.56 5.65 17.05
C PHE A 306 -4.15 6.09 18.47
N LEU A 307 -4.92 6.95 19.13
CA LEU A 307 -4.65 7.42 20.49
C LEU A 307 -4.82 6.32 21.55
N ASP A 308 -5.75 5.39 21.35
CA ASP A 308 -6.01 4.27 22.26
C ASP A 308 -4.95 3.15 22.17
N MET A 309 -4.12 3.10 21.13
CA MET A 309 -3.07 2.07 20.97
C MET A 309 -1.92 2.24 21.97
N MET A 310 -1.57 1.17 22.70
CA MET A 310 -0.46 1.16 23.65
C MET A 310 0.91 1.21 22.99
N TYR A 311 1.06 0.54 21.85
CA TYR A 311 2.28 0.51 21.06
C TYR A 311 1.97 0.93 19.63
N ARG A 312 2.81 1.80 19.07
CA ARG A 312 2.67 2.35 17.72
C ARG A 312 3.97 2.12 16.97
N ASP A 313 3.93 1.24 15.99
CA ASP A 313 5.05 1.06 15.05
C ASP A 313 5.04 2.14 13.96
N CYS A 314 6.12 2.22 13.19
CA CYS A 314 6.20 3.09 12.01
C CYS A 314 4.98 2.95 11.06
N ILE A 315 4.42 1.74 10.91
CA ILE A 315 3.20 1.52 10.09
C ILE A 315 1.99 2.27 10.69
N THR A 316 1.83 2.24 12.02
CA THR A 316 0.76 2.93 12.76
C THR A 316 0.80 4.43 12.47
N TRP A 317 1.98 5.04 12.63
CA TRP A 317 2.18 6.47 12.37
C TRP A 317 1.92 6.82 10.90
N ASN A 318 2.48 6.04 9.97
CA ASN A 318 2.31 6.27 8.55
C ASN A 318 0.85 6.19 8.12
N THR A 319 0.10 5.21 8.65
CA THR A 319 -1.33 5.05 8.35
C THR A 319 -2.11 6.30 8.75
N MET A 320 -1.81 6.87 9.92
CA MET A 320 -2.50 8.07 10.40
C MET A 320 -2.07 9.35 9.67
N ILE A 321 -0.77 9.52 9.38
CA ILE A 321 -0.24 10.65 8.60
C ILE A 321 -0.89 10.67 7.21
N CYS A 322 -0.91 9.53 6.50
CA CYS A 322 -1.58 9.42 5.21
C CYS A 322 -3.10 9.64 5.31
N GLY A 323 -3.73 9.16 6.38
CA GLY A 323 -5.14 9.40 6.68
C GLY A 323 -5.45 10.90 6.77
N TYR A 324 -4.72 11.65 7.58
CA TYR A 324 -4.89 13.10 7.70
C TYR A 324 -4.61 13.82 6.38
N SER A 325 -3.54 13.45 5.66
CA SER A 325 -3.24 14.01 4.34
C SER A 325 -4.42 13.84 3.37
N HIS A 326 -4.99 12.64 3.25
CA HIS A 326 -6.15 12.39 2.39
C HIS A 326 -7.43 13.12 2.84
N HIS A 327 -7.52 13.51 4.12
CA HIS A 327 -8.66 14.29 4.64
C HIS A 327 -8.49 15.80 4.53
N GLY A 328 -7.37 16.26 3.98
CA GLY A 328 -7.03 17.68 3.91
C GLY A 328 -6.49 18.27 5.21
N LEU A 329 -6.28 17.44 6.22
CA LEU A 329 -5.80 17.81 7.54
C LEU A 329 -4.26 17.83 7.54
N GLY A 330 -3.69 18.61 6.62
CA GLY A 330 -2.24 18.62 6.38
C GLY A 330 -1.44 19.11 7.59
N LYS A 331 -2.01 19.99 8.43
CA LYS A 331 -1.34 20.48 9.64
C LYS A 331 -1.20 19.37 10.68
N GLU A 332 -2.26 18.59 10.85
CA GLU A 332 -2.35 17.44 11.73
C GLU A 332 -1.40 16.33 11.26
N ALA A 333 -1.31 16.11 9.93
CA ALA A 333 -0.34 15.19 9.36
C ALA A 333 1.12 15.60 9.64
N MET A 334 1.45 16.89 9.51
CA MET A 334 2.78 17.42 9.83
C MET A 334 3.09 17.34 11.33
N ALA A 335 2.10 17.60 12.19
CA ALA A 335 2.25 17.45 13.64
C ALA A 335 2.59 15.99 14.00
N LEU A 336 1.84 15.01 13.47
CA LEU A 336 2.13 13.59 13.70
C LEU A 336 3.50 13.16 13.16
N PHE A 337 3.98 13.76 12.06
CA PHE A 337 5.32 13.48 11.58
C PHE A 337 6.40 13.96 12.57
N HIS A 338 6.22 15.13 13.19
CA HIS A 338 7.12 15.59 14.24
C HIS A 338 7.04 14.71 15.49
N ASP A 339 5.84 14.25 15.86
CA ASP A 339 5.66 13.31 16.98
C ASP A 339 6.32 11.95 16.71
N LEU A 340 6.25 11.46 15.46
CA LEU A 340 6.97 10.25 15.02
C LEU A 340 8.49 10.39 15.26
N LEU A 341 9.06 11.52 14.83
CA LEU A 341 10.48 11.81 15.04
C LEU A 341 10.83 11.92 16.53
N ALA A 342 9.99 12.58 17.31
CA ALA A 342 10.18 12.74 18.76
C ALA A 342 10.08 11.41 19.51
N ALA A 343 9.28 10.47 19.02
CA ALA A 343 9.17 9.10 19.54
C ALA A 343 10.40 8.23 19.21
N GLY A 344 11.35 8.71 18.40
CA GLY A 344 12.53 7.96 17.99
C GLY A 344 12.26 6.91 16.90
N GLU A 345 11.09 6.93 16.29
CA GLU A 345 10.75 6.08 15.15
C GLU A 345 11.47 6.58 13.89
N CYS A 346 12.00 5.66 13.09
CA CYS A 346 12.67 6.02 11.84
C CYS A 346 11.63 6.23 10.72
N PRO A 347 11.59 7.42 10.07
CA PRO A 347 10.81 7.61 8.86
C PRO A 347 11.25 6.63 7.77
N ASN A 348 10.30 6.11 7.01
CA ASN A 348 10.57 5.24 5.87
C ASN A 348 9.96 5.80 4.58
N TYR A 349 10.05 5.02 3.50
CA TYR A 349 9.46 5.34 2.19
C TYR A 349 8.01 5.83 2.29
N VAL A 350 7.15 5.12 3.03
CA VAL A 350 5.73 5.44 3.12
C VAL A 350 5.49 6.72 3.95
N THR A 351 6.31 6.97 4.97
CA THR A 351 6.25 8.20 5.77
C THR A 351 6.35 9.43 4.89
N PHE A 352 7.33 9.46 3.98
CA PHE A 352 7.58 10.61 3.13
C PHE A 352 6.54 10.80 2.04
N VAL A 353 5.89 9.74 1.55
CA VAL A 353 4.69 9.89 0.69
C VAL A 353 3.60 10.67 1.43
N GLY A 354 3.32 10.30 2.69
CA GLY A 354 2.34 11.00 3.53
C GLY A 354 2.70 12.47 3.80
N VAL A 355 3.97 12.74 4.14
CA VAL A 355 4.49 14.10 4.44
C VAL A 355 4.49 14.99 3.20
N LEU A 356 4.94 14.49 2.04
CA LEU A 356 4.94 15.27 0.80
C LEU A 356 3.51 15.54 0.31
N SER A 357 2.59 14.60 0.52
CA SER A 357 1.16 14.82 0.27
C SER A 357 0.58 15.90 1.20
N ALA A 358 0.93 15.91 2.49
CA ALA A 358 0.57 16.97 3.42
C ALA A 358 1.12 18.33 2.96
N CYS A 359 2.39 18.39 2.54
CA CYS A 359 2.98 19.61 1.98
C CYS A 359 2.22 20.09 0.74
N SER A 360 1.83 19.17 -0.17
CA SER A 360 1.00 19.45 -1.35
C SER A 360 -0.36 20.03 -0.99
N HIS A 361 -0.95 19.65 0.14
CA HIS A 361 -2.23 20.19 0.61
C HIS A 361 -2.11 21.52 1.37
N LEU A 362 -0.93 21.82 1.91
CA LEU A 362 -0.66 23.07 2.60
C LEU A 362 0.04 24.12 1.72
N GLY A 363 0.45 23.75 0.50
CA GLY A 363 1.22 24.62 -0.39
C GLY A 363 2.65 24.88 0.10
N LEU A 364 3.21 24.00 0.93
CA LEU A 364 4.54 24.12 1.53
C LEU A 364 5.64 23.70 0.53
N VAL A 365 5.83 24.50 -0.53
CA VAL A 365 6.76 24.18 -1.63
C VAL A 365 8.19 23.99 -1.14
N LYS A 366 8.67 24.88 -0.27
CA LYS A 366 10.06 24.87 0.21
C LYS A 366 10.35 23.64 1.06
N GLU A 367 9.43 23.33 1.97
CA GLU A 367 9.50 22.17 2.86
C GLU A 367 9.39 20.86 2.08
N GLY A 368 8.47 20.77 1.11
CA GLY A 368 8.35 19.60 0.24
C GLY A 368 9.63 19.32 -0.54
N LEU A 369 10.25 20.36 -1.11
CA LEU A 369 11.55 20.22 -1.80
C LEU A 369 12.70 19.89 -0.84
N TYR A 370 12.69 20.42 0.39
CA TYR A 370 13.66 20.09 1.42
C TYR A 370 13.59 18.61 1.81
N TYR A 371 12.38 18.08 2.06
CA TYR A 371 12.20 16.69 2.43
C TYR A 371 12.67 15.75 1.33
N LEU A 372 12.25 16.00 0.08
CA LEU A 372 12.61 15.17 -1.08
C LEU A 372 14.13 15.15 -1.34
N ASN A 373 14.76 16.34 -1.36
CA ASN A 373 16.14 16.47 -1.86
C ASN A 373 17.21 16.31 -0.76
N GLN A 374 16.88 16.57 0.50
CA GLN A 374 17.85 16.60 1.59
C GLN A 374 17.51 15.59 2.68
N PHE A 375 16.36 15.73 3.35
CA PHE A 375 16.08 14.98 4.57
C PHE A 375 15.94 13.47 4.33
N MET A 376 15.26 13.06 3.25
CA MET A 376 15.16 11.65 2.84
C MET A 376 16.55 10.99 2.71
N ARG A 377 17.50 11.68 2.06
CA ARG A 377 18.87 11.18 1.91
C ARG A 377 19.63 11.12 3.23
N GLN A 378 19.40 12.09 4.13
CA GLN A 378 20.02 12.10 5.47
C GLN A 378 19.58 10.89 6.30
N VAL A 379 18.32 10.46 6.17
CA VAL A 379 17.78 9.28 6.87
C VAL A 379 17.95 7.97 6.08
N GLY A 380 18.64 8.00 4.93
CA GLY A 380 18.90 6.80 4.12
C GLY A 380 17.71 6.27 3.32
N VAL A 381 16.70 7.10 3.05
CA VAL A 381 15.54 6.75 2.21
C VAL A 381 15.75 7.32 0.81
N GLU A 382 15.73 6.44 -0.20
CA GLU A 382 15.80 6.87 -1.60
C GLU A 382 14.43 7.30 -2.13
N PRO A 383 14.31 8.48 -2.78
CA PRO A 383 13.06 8.89 -3.40
C PRO A 383 12.66 8.02 -4.59
N GLY A 384 11.47 7.44 -4.54
CA GLY A 384 10.82 6.75 -5.66
C GLY A 384 9.68 7.55 -6.31
N LEU A 385 8.98 6.93 -7.24
CA LEU A 385 7.97 7.56 -8.11
C LEU A 385 6.88 8.31 -7.33
N GLU A 386 6.33 7.71 -6.27
CA GLU A 386 5.24 8.27 -5.48
C GLU A 386 5.63 9.60 -4.80
N HIS A 387 6.90 9.74 -4.39
CA HIS A 387 7.43 10.96 -3.80
C HIS A 387 7.49 12.09 -4.82
N TYR A 388 8.02 11.78 -6.02
CA TYR A 388 8.07 12.75 -7.11
C TYR A 388 6.67 13.17 -7.55
N THR A 389 5.72 12.24 -7.64
CA THR A 389 4.31 12.55 -7.98
C THR A 389 3.70 13.51 -6.95
N CYS A 390 3.96 13.34 -5.66
CA CYS A 390 3.50 14.28 -4.63
C CYS A 390 4.09 15.68 -4.82
N VAL A 391 5.40 15.78 -5.11
CA VAL A 391 6.07 17.08 -5.33
C VAL A 391 5.64 17.74 -6.64
N VAL A 392 5.43 16.97 -7.71
CA VAL A 392 4.87 17.47 -8.97
C VAL A 392 3.46 18.01 -8.73
N GLY A 393 2.64 17.33 -7.94
CA GLY A 393 1.33 17.82 -7.50
C GLY A 393 1.42 19.11 -6.68
N LEU A 394 2.39 19.22 -5.77
CA LEU A 394 2.68 20.43 -4.99
C LEU A 394 3.07 21.62 -5.88
N LEU A 395 4.04 21.44 -6.77
CA LEU A 395 4.48 22.48 -7.72
C LEU A 395 3.35 22.88 -8.67
N SER A 396 2.59 21.89 -9.15
CA SER A 396 1.40 22.08 -9.97
C SER A 396 0.36 22.95 -9.29
N LYS A 397 0.03 22.70 -8.03
CA LYS A 397 -0.92 23.53 -7.26
C LYS A 397 -0.37 24.93 -6.97
N ALA A 398 0.94 25.06 -6.78
CA ALA A 398 1.62 26.34 -6.61
C ALA A 398 1.77 27.16 -7.91
N GLY A 399 1.43 26.59 -9.08
CA GLY A 399 1.56 27.26 -10.38
C GLY A 399 2.98 27.25 -10.96
N LEU A 400 3.91 26.51 -10.36
CA LEU A 400 5.31 26.37 -10.78
C LEU A 400 5.47 25.29 -11.86
N LEU A 401 4.77 25.49 -12.99
CA LEU A 401 4.62 24.46 -14.04
C LEU A 401 5.95 24.08 -14.71
N ASP A 402 6.84 25.06 -14.93
CA ASP A 402 8.16 24.81 -15.54
C ASP A 402 9.07 23.99 -14.61
N GLU A 403 9.02 24.23 -13.29
CA GLU A 403 9.79 23.44 -12.32
C GLU A 403 9.25 22.01 -12.22
N ALA A 404 7.92 21.86 -12.28
CA ALA A 404 7.28 20.55 -12.31
C ALA A 404 7.70 19.73 -13.54
N GLU A 405 7.75 20.33 -14.73
CA GLU A 405 8.24 19.65 -15.94
C GLU A 405 9.74 19.29 -15.83
N LYS A 406 10.58 20.21 -15.34
CA LYS A 406 12.01 19.92 -15.14
C LYS A 406 12.22 18.76 -14.19
N LEU A 407 11.45 18.69 -13.10
CA LEU A 407 11.51 17.59 -12.15
C LEU A 407 11.10 16.28 -12.82
N LEU A 408 9.97 16.24 -13.54
CA LEU A 408 9.52 15.04 -14.27
C LEU A 408 10.59 14.52 -15.24
N ARG A 409 11.23 15.41 -16.01
CA ARG A 409 12.28 15.05 -16.96
C ARG A 409 13.59 14.59 -16.31
N SER A 410 13.83 14.93 -15.05
CA SER A 410 15.04 14.56 -14.32
C SER A 410 14.99 13.16 -13.69
N ILE A 411 13.81 12.54 -13.65
CA ILE A 411 13.60 11.26 -12.96
C ILE A 411 14.19 10.14 -13.83
N PRO A 412 15.05 9.26 -13.28
CA PRO A 412 15.77 8.22 -14.03
C PRO A 412 14.89 7.02 -14.40
N VAL A 413 13.58 7.09 -14.20
CA VAL A 413 12.60 6.02 -14.43
C VAL A 413 11.54 6.52 -15.41
N GLU A 414 11.07 5.65 -16.30
CA GLU A 414 9.93 5.96 -17.15
C GLU A 414 8.71 6.30 -16.29
N LEU A 415 8.28 7.56 -16.38
CA LEU A 415 7.11 8.04 -15.68
C LEU A 415 5.85 7.48 -16.32
N ASP A 416 4.86 7.18 -15.49
CA ASP A 416 3.55 6.79 -15.97
C ASP A 416 2.76 7.99 -16.53
N VAL A 417 1.69 7.67 -17.27
CA VAL A 417 0.74 8.64 -17.83
C VAL A 417 0.13 9.54 -16.74
N ILE A 418 0.01 9.03 -15.51
CA ILE A 418 -0.67 9.69 -14.39
C ILE A 418 0.11 10.92 -13.91
N ALA A 419 1.44 10.83 -13.81
CA ALA A 419 2.28 11.95 -13.41
C ALA A 419 2.16 13.14 -14.38
N TRP A 420 2.22 12.87 -15.68
CA TRP A 420 2.07 13.91 -16.71
C TRP A 420 0.64 14.45 -16.79
N ARG A 421 -0.38 13.60 -16.58
CA ARG A 421 -1.78 14.03 -16.52
C ARG A 421 -2.07 14.96 -15.34
N THR A 422 -1.36 14.79 -14.23
CA THR A 422 -1.42 15.71 -13.08
C THR A 422 -0.94 17.11 -13.47
N LEU A 423 0.19 17.20 -14.18
CA LEU A 423 0.69 18.47 -14.72
C LEU A 423 -0.28 19.07 -15.75
N LEU A 424 -0.85 18.26 -16.65
CA LEU A 424 -1.87 18.70 -17.61
C LEU A 424 -3.10 19.31 -16.93
N SER A 425 -3.58 18.68 -15.85
CA SER A 425 -4.68 19.23 -15.05
C SER A 425 -4.32 20.57 -14.43
N ALA A 426 -3.07 20.76 -14.01
CA ALA A 426 -2.60 22.02 -13.46
C ALA A 426 -2.57 23.14 -14.52
N CYS A 427 -2.18 22.83 -15.75
CA CYS A 427 -2.22 23.76 -16.88
C CYS A 427 -3.64 24.29 -17.14
N HIS A 428 -4.65 23.43 -16.95
CA HIS A 428 -6.05 23.82 -17.07
C HIS A 428 -6.46 24.80 -15.96
N VAL A 429 -6.08 24.53 -14.71
CA VAL A 429 -6.38 25.38 -13.53
C VAL A 429 -5.70 26.75 -13.64
N HIS A 430 -4.40 26.77 -13.97
CA HIS A 430 -3.59 27.99 -14.09
C HIS A 430 -3.73 28.71 -15.44
N ARG A 431 -4.67 28.28 -16.29
CA ARG A 431 -4.97 28.87 -17.61
C ARG A 431 -3.79 28.93 -18.59
N ASN A 432 -2.78 28.07 -18.40
CA ASN A 432 -1.64 27.97 -19.31
C ASN A 432 -1.94 26.94 -20.43
N TYR A 433 -2.86 27.31 -21.31
CA TYR A 433 -3.40 26.41 -22.32
C TYR A 433 -2.38 25.98 -23.39
N GLY A 434 -1.43 26.86 -23.71
CA GLY A 434 -0.35 26.52 -24.66
C GLY A 434 0.59 25.45 -24.12
N PHE A 435 0.95 25.55 -22.84
CA PHE A 435 1.73 24.54 -22.15
C PHE A 435 0.95 23.23 -22.00
N GLY A 436 -0.32 23.31 -21.59
CA GLY A 436 -1.21 22.15 -21.48
C GLY A 436 -1.36 21.37 -22.79
N ARG A 437 -1.45 22.05 -23.94
CA ARG A 437 -1.52 21.37 -25.24
C ARG A 437 -0.28 20.51 -25.52
N ARG A 438 0.92 21.05 -25.25
CA ARG A 438 2.19 20.34 -25.45
C ARG A 438 2.29 19.09 -24.58
N ILE A 439 1.90 19.20 -23.30
CA ILE A 439 1.88 18.06 -22.38
C ILE A 439 0.86 17.02 -22.83
N ALA A 440 -0.33 17.44 -23.29
CA ALA A 440 -1.34 16.51 -23.79
C ALA A 440 -0.89 15.75 -25.06
N GLU A 441 -0.22 16.44 -25.99
CA GLU A 441 0.37 15.81 -27.18
C GLU A 441 1.41 14.75 -26.77
N PHE A 442 2.31 15.08 -25.83
CA PHE A 442 3.30 14.14 -25.30
C PHE A 442 2.66 12.91 -24.61
N VAL A 443 1.63 13.10 -23.79
CA VAL A 443 0.94 11.98 -23.13
C VAL A 443 0.23 11.08 -24.14
N LEU A 444 -0.36 11.63 -25.20
CA LEU A 444 -1.02 10.84 -26.24
C LEU A 444 -0.04 10.09 -27.16
N GLU A 445 1.22 10.52 -27.22
CA GLU A 445 2.30 9.73 -27.84
C GLU A 445 2.69 8.53 -26.97
N MET A 446 2.65 8.68 -25.64
CA MET A 446 2.92 7.59 -24.68
C MET A 446 1.76 6.59 -24.61
N ASP A 447 0.54 7.09 -24.42
CA ASP A 447 -0.69 6.29 -24.40
C ASP A 447 -1.77 6.91 -25.30
N PRO A 448 -1.89 6.40 -26.54
CA PRO A 448 -2.90 6.83 -27.50
C PRO A 448 -4.36 6.66 -27.05
N ASN A 449 -4.62 5.89 -25.99
CA ASN A 449 -5.95 5.53 -25.52
C ASN A 449 -6.32 6.19 -24.18
N ASP A 450 -5.47 7.06 -23.60
CA ASP A 450 -5.76 7.69 -22.32
C ASP A 450 -6.96 8.66 -22.40
N VAL A 451 -8.09 8.20 -21.84
CA VAL A 451 -9.36 8.92 -21.82
C VAL A 451 -9.24 10.26 -21.07
N GLY A 452 -8.44 10.28 -20.02
CA GLY A 452 -8.26 11.45 -19.15
C GLY A 452 -7.64 12.63 -19.91
N THR A 453 -6.61 12.38 -20.71
CA THR A 453 -5.91 13.38 -21.51
C THR A 453 -6.80 13.97 -22.59
N TYR A 454 -7.56 13.14 -23.32
CA TYR A 454 -8.55 13.66 -24.27
C TYR A 454 -9.59 14.55 -23.61
N THR A 455 -10.09 14.14 -22.45
CA THR A 455 -11.08 14.92 -21.70
C THR A 455 -10.49 16.27 -21.26
N LEU A 456 -9.30 16.27 -20.65
CA LEU A 456 -8.62 17.50 -20.21
C LEU A 456 -8.26 18.42 -21.37
N LEU A 457 -7.77 17.88 -22.49
CA LEU A 457 -7.44 18.66 -23.68
C LEU A 457 -8.68 19.29 -24.33
N SER A 458 -9.78 18.55 -24.40
CA SER A 458 -11.09 19.07 -24.82
C SER A 458 -11.54 20.22 -23.92
N ASN A 459 -11.39 20.07 -22.59
CA ASN A 459 -11.72 21.10 -21.62
C ASN A 459 -10.84 22.35 -21.74
N ILE A 460 -9.54 22.18 -22.02
CA ILE A 460 -8.60 23.27 -22.31
C ILE A 460 -9.04 24.05 -23.56
N TYR A 461 -9.39 23.36 -24.66
CA TYR A 461 -9.88 24.02 -25.88
C TYR A 461 -11.17 24.79 -25.64
N ALA A 462 -12.12 24.21 -24.90
CA ALA A 462 -13.38 24.87 -24.57
C ALA A 462 -13.17 26.12 -23.71
N LYS A 463 -12.34 26.07 -22.65
CA LYS A 463 -12.00 27.27 -21.84
C LYS A 463 -11.20 28.32 -22.62
N ALA A 464 -10.42 27.91 -23.62
CA ALA A 464 -9.75 28.81 -24.56
C ALA A 464 -10.68 29.36 -25.66
N LYS A 465 -11.98 29.04 -25.65
CA LYS A 465 -12.98 29.41 -26.66
C LYS A 465 -12.65 28.91 -28.08
N ARG A 466 -11.92 27.80 -28.18
CA ARG A 466 -11.49 27.15 -29.42
C ARG A 466 -12.34 25.92 -29.73
N TRP A 467 -13.55 26.14 -30.23
CA TRP A 467 -14.52 25.06 -30.51
C TRP A 467 -14.08 24.13 -31.65
N ASP A 468 -13.26 24.64 -32.59
CA ASP A 468 -12.57 23.85 -33.62
C ASP A 468 -11.77 22.69 -33.00
N GLY A 469 -11.02 22.99 -31.94
CA GLY A 469 -10.25 22.02 -31.18
C GLY A 469 -11.12 20.99 -30.46
N VAL A 470 -12.22 21.43 -29.82
CA VAL A 470 -13.17 20.55 -29.12
C VAL A 470 -13.79 19.53 -30.09
N VAL A 471 -14.23 20.00 -31.27
CA VAL A 471 -14.82 19.13 -32.30
C VAL A 471 -13.80 18.12 -32.81
N LYS A 472 -12.54 18.56 -33.05
CA LYS A 472 -11.45 17.67 -33.47
C LYS A 472 -11.18 16.59 -32.43
N ILE A 473 -11.11 16.94 -31.15
CA ILE A 473 -10.87 15.97 -30.07
C ILE A 473 -12.04 15.00 -29.92
N ARG A 474 -13.30 15.47 -29.92
CA ARG A 474 -14.47 14.60 -29.85
C ARG A 474 -14.55 13.65 -31.06
N LYS A 475 -14.13 14.10 -32.25
CA LYS A 475 -14.03 13.24 -33.43
C LYS A 475 -12.98 12.15 -33.23
N LEU A 476 -11.78 12.50 -32.76
CA LEU A 476 -10.71 11.52 -32.45
C LEU A 476 -11.15 10.49 -31.40
N MET A 477 -11.86 10.93 -30.34
CA MET A 477 -12.40 10.01 -29.33
C MET A 477 -13.37 9.01 -29.94
N ARG A 478 -14.25 9.43 -30.85
CA ARG A 478 -15.16 8.53 -31.56
C ARG A 478 -14.43 7.56 -32.48
N GLU A 479 -13.45 8.05 -33.25
CA GLU A 479 -12.65 7.23 -34.17
C GLU A 479 -11.84 6.15 -33.43
N ARG A 480 -11.39 6.44 -32.21
CA ARG A 480 -10.64 5.51 -31.35
C ARG A 480 -11.50 4.72 -30.36
N ASN A 481 -12.83 4.82 -30.45
CA ASN A 481 -13.78 4.19 -29.50
C ASN A 481 -13.53 4.52 -28.02
N ILE A 482 -13.00 5.72 -27.75
CA ILE A 482 -12.70 6.19 -26.40
C ILE A 482 -13.98 6.74 -25.77
N LYS A 483 -14.42 6.12 -24.67
CA LYS A 483 -15.61 6.51 -23.91
C LYS A 483 -15.23 7.07 -22.54
N LYS A 484 -15.85 8.18 -22.18
CA LYS A 484 -15.72 8.78 -20.83
C LYS A 484 -16.60 8.00 -19.86
N GLU A 485 -16.05 7.67 -18.69
CA GLU A 485 -16.85 7.12 -17.59
C GLU A 485 -17.84 8.16 -17.05
N PRO A 486 -19.11 7.76 -16.78
CA PRO A 486 -20.06 8.65 -16.14
C PRO A 486 -19.64 8.99 -14.71
N GLY A 487 -19.96 10.20 -14.27
CA GLY A 487 -19.75 10.62 -12.89
C GLY A 487 -20.84 10.05 -12.00
N VAL A 488 -20.47 9.08 -11.16
CA VAL A 488 -21.37 8.39 -10.25
C VAL A 488 -21.06 8.82 -8.82
N SER A 489 -22.12 9.12 -8.07
CA SER A 489 -22.03 9.37 -6.63
C SER A 489 -22.93 8.40 -5.89
N TRP A 490 -22.50 7.91 -4.73
CA TRP A 490 -23.30 7.00 -3.91
C TRP A 490 -23.24 7.33 -2.43
N ILE A 491 -24.28 6.91 -1.71
CA ILE A 491 -24.44 7.07 -0.27
C ILE A 491 -25.03 5.77 0.32
N GLU A 492 -24.57 5.39 1.50
CA GLU A 492 -25.12 4.26 2.24
C GLU A 492 -26.05 4.78 3.34
N ILE A 493 -27.34 4.47 3.25
CA ILE A 493 -28.33 4.79 4.28
C ILE A 493 -29.10 3.52 4.63
N ARG A 494 -29.19 3.18 5.92
CA ARG A 494 -29.94 2.02 6.42
C ARG A 494 -29.57 0.69 5.71
N ASN A 495 -28.28 0.48 5.42
CA ASN A 495 -27.72 -0.70 4.71
C ASN A 495 -28.08 -0.82 3.22
N VAL A 496 -28.60 0.25 2.63
CA VAL A 496 -28.87 0.28 1.20
C VAL A 496 -27.93 1.30 0.58
N THR A 497 -27.18 0.86 -0.43
CA THR A 497 -26.35 1.74 -1.25
C THR A 497 -27.25 2.38 -2.30
N HIS A 498 -27.41 3.69 -2.22
CA HIS A 498 -28.14 4.48 -3.19
C HIS A 498 -27.16 5.13 -4.15
N VAL A 499 -27.31 4.83 -5.43
CA VAL A 499 -26.42 5.27 -6.51
C VAL A 499 -27.11 6.34 -7.34
N PHE A 500 -26.38 7.42 -7.64
CA PHE A 500 -26.86 8.56 -8.40
C PHE A 500 -25.96 8.81 -9.60
N VAL A 501 -26.59 9.01 -10.76
CA VAL A 501 -25.97 9.41 -12.01
C VAL A 501 -26.69 10.66 -12.49
N SER A 502 -25.95 11.60 -13.07
CA SER A 502 -26.56 12.79 -13.67
C SER A 502 -27.58 12.39 -14.74
N ASP A 503 -28.71 13.08 -14.77
CA ASP A 503 -29.83 12.87 -15.72
C ASP A 503 -30.53 11.49 -15.61
N ASP A 504 -30.26 10.71 -14.57
CA ASP A 504 -30.91 9.42 -14.35
C ASP A 504 -32.11 9.53 -13.40
N CYS A 505 -33.24 8.97 -13.84
CA CYS A 505 -34.50 8.91 -13.08
C CYS A 505 -34.78 7.52 -12.48
N GLN A 506 -33.84 6.58 -12.55
CA GLN A 506 -33.99 5.21 -12.05
C GLN A 506 -34.24 5.12 -10.54
N HIS A 507 -33.83 6.12 -9.75
CA HIS A 507 -34.07 6.11 -8.32
C HIS A 507 -35.57 6.24 -8.00
N PRO A 508 -36.16 5.39 -7.13
CA PRO A 508 -37.61 5.42 -6.82
C PRO A 508 -38.12 6.79 -6.32
N GLU A 509 -37.26 7.53 -5.63
CA GLU A 509 -37.56 8.86 -5.07
C GLU A 509 -37.01 10.03 -5.91
N SER A 510 -36.64 9.80 -7.18
CA SER A 510 -36.00 10.80 -8.05
C SER A 510 -36.73 12.15 -8.05
N THR A 511 -38.06 12.15 -8.19
CA THR A 511 -38.87 13.39 -8.18
C THR A 511 -38.68 14.23 -6.90
N GLN A 512 -38.58 13.58 -5.75
CA GLN A 512 -38.44 14.25 -4.45
C GLN A 512 -37.02 14.78 -4.27
N ILE A 513 -36.02 14.02 -4.72
CA ILE A 513 -34.61 14.40 -4.69
C ILE A 513 -34.36 15.64 -5.55
N TYR A 514 -34.86 15.65 -6.79
CA TYR A 514 -34.73 16.78 -7.71
C TYR A 514 -35.41 18.04 -7.14
N LYS A 515 -36.60 17.89 -6.54
CA LYS A 515 -37.28 18.98 -5.83
C LYS A 515 -36.42 19.50 -4.67
N LYS A 516 -35.79 18.61 -3.91
CA LYS A 516 -34.93 18.99 -2.78
C LYS A 516 -33.67 19.72 -3.24
N VAL A 517 -33.02 19.26 -4.31
CA VAL A 517 -31.89 19.97 -4.92
C VAL A 517 -32.30 21.38 -5.34
N LYS A 518 -33.43 21.54 -6.02
CA LYS A 518 -33.93 22.86 -6.44
C LYS A 518 -34.18 23.80 -5.25
N GLU A 519 -34.77 23.28 -4.16
CA GLU A 519 -34.95 24.02 -2.91
C GLU A 519 -33.60 24.46 -2.31
N LEU A 520 -32.64 23.55 -2.20
CA LEU A 520 -31.32 23.83 -1.64
C LEU A 520 -30.58 24.89 -2.46
N LEU A 521 -30.55 24.73 -3.79
CA LEU A 521 -29.90 25.68 -4.72
C LEU A 521 -30.52 27.08 -4.61
N ALA A 522 -31.85 27.17 -4.56
CA ALA A 522 -32.55 28.45 -4.38
C ALA A 522 -32.20 29.13 -3.05
N ARG A 523 -31.97 28.35 -1.98
CA ARG A 523 -31.63 28.88 -0.65
C ARG A 523 -30.16 29.26 -0.50
N ILE A 524 -29.25 28.64 -1.24
CA ILE A 524 -27.82 29.01 -1.22
C ILE A 524 -27.48 30.15 -2.19
N LYS A 525 -28.30 30.42 -3.23
CA LYS A 525 -28.12 31.60 -4.12
C LYS A 525 -27.97 32.92 -3.33
N PRO A 526 -28.85 33.25 -2.37
CA PRO A 526 -28.69 34.44 -1.52
C PRO A 526 -27.45 34.42 -0.60
N LEU A 527 -26.89 33.25 -0.33
CA LEU A 527 -25.66 33.08 0.47
C LEU A 527 -24.37 33.26 -0.36
N GLY A 528 -24.50 33.62 -1.64
CA GLY A 528 -23.38 33.86 -2.55
C GLY A 528 -23.06 32.69 -3.49
N TYR A 529 -23.97 31.72 -3.64
CA TYR A 529 -23.78 30.66 -4.65
C TYR A 529 -23.97 31.23 -6.06
N ILE A 530 -22.93 31.11 -6.89
CA ILE A 530 -22.96 31.45 -8.31
C ILE A 530 -22.60 30.18 -9.08
N PRO A 531 -23.51 29.64 -9.92
CA PRO A 531 -23.20 28.47 -10.74
C PRO A 531 -22.02 28.75 -11.68
N ASP A 532 -21.04 27.85 -11.72
CA ASP A 532 -19.92 27.96 -12.66
C ASP A 532 -20.32 27.49 -14.06
N VAL A 533 -21.09 28.32 -14.78
CA VAL A 533 -21.50 28.05 -16.16
C VAL A 533 -20.33 27.86 -17.13
N THR A 534 -19.11 28.27 -16.75
CA THR A 534 -17.89 28.04 -17.55
C THR A 534 -17.40 26.59 -17.50
N ALA A 535 -17.85 25.80 -16.52
CA ALA A 535 -17.60 24.38 -16.42
C ALA A 535 -18.47 23.52 -17.37
N VAL A 536 -19.55 24.09 -17.93
CA VAL A 536 -20.41 23.39 -18.91
C VAL A 536 -19.90 23.65 -20.32
N LEU A 537 -19.16 22.66 -20.85
CA LEU A 537 -18.46 22.74 -22.13
C LEU A 537 -19.34 22.34 -23.32
N HIS A 538 -20.65 22.58 -23.19
CA HIS A 538 -21.63 22.44 -24.26
C HIS A 538 -21.97 23.82 -24.82
N ASP A 539 -22.10 23.91 -26.14
CA ASP A 539 -22.52 25.13 -26.82
C ASP A 539 -24.04 25.27 -26.72
N VAL A 540 -24.51 25.58 -25.51
CA VAL A 540 -25.93 25.74 -25.14
C VAL A 540 -26.13 27.06 -24.39
N GLU A 541 -27.37 27.54 -24.33
CA GLU A 541 -27.75 28.78 -23.63
C GLU A 541 -27.40 28.73 -22.13
N GLU A 542 -27.14 29.89 -21.50
CA GLU A 542 -26.69 29.96 -20.10
C GLU A 542 -27.67 29.32 -19.12
N GLU A 543 -28.99 29.43 -19.37
CA GLU A 543 -30.03 28.79 -18.55
C GLU A 543 -29.95 27.26 -18.63
N GLN A 544 -29.67 26.70 -19.81
CA GLN A 544 -29.48 25.25 -19.98
C GLN A 544 -28.18 24.77 -19.32
N LYS A 545 -27.13 25.62 -19.28
CA LYS A 545 -25.89 25.32 -18.55
C LYS A 545 -26.12 25.27 -17.04
N GLU A 546 -26.92 26.19 -16.49
CA GLU A 546 -27.30 26.14 -15.07
C GLU A 546 -28.08 24.87 -14.73
N ASP A 547 -28.98 24.42 -15.60
CA ASP A 547 -29.74 23.19 -15.38
C ASP A 547 -28.85 21.93 -15.37
N TYR A 548 -27.89 21.83 -16.30
CA TYR A 548 -26.92 20.71 -16.30
C TYR A 548 -26.06 20.67 -15.02
N LEU A 549 -25.67 21.83 -14.48
CA LEU A 549 -24.89 21.92 -13.24
C LEU A 549 -25.72 21.59 -12.00
N SER A 550 -27.02 21.88 -12.05
CA SER A 550 -27.90 21.75 -10.89
C SER A 550 -28.05 20.31 -10.43
N TYR A 551 -28.03 19.35 -11.36
CA TYR A 551 -28.32 17.94 -11.09
C TYR A 551 -27.10 17.02 -11.22
N HIS A 552 -25.91 17.53 -10.89
CA HIS A 552 -24.74 16.67 -10.70
C HIS A 552 -24.99 15.61 -9.62
N SER A 553 -24.43 14.41 -9.81
CA SER A 553 -24.65 13.26 -8.93
C SER A 553 -24.28 13.54 -7.47
N GLU A 554 -23.30 14.40 -7.19
CA GLU A 554 -22.95 14.81 -5.81
C GLU A 554 -24.11 15.54 -5.14
N LYS A 555 -24.75 16.48 -5.84
CA LYS A 555 -25.86 17.28 -5.29
C LYS A 555 -27.08 16.41 -5.05
N LEU A 556 -27.34 15.46 -5.94
CA LEU A 556 -28.40 14.45 -5.77
C LEU A 556 -28.15 13.60 -4.52
N ALA A 557 -26.92 13.09 -4.35
CA ALA A 557 -26.53 12.28 -3.19
C ALA A 557 -26.60 13.08 -1.87
N ILE A 558 -26.13 14.33 -1.86
CA ILE A 558 -26.21 15.22 -0.69
C ILE A 558 -27.68 15.50 -0.34
N ALA A 559 -28.53 15.79 -1.32
CA ALA A 559 -29.95 16.04 -1.10
C ALA A 559 -30.65 14.81 -0.52
N TYR A 560 -30.36 13.61 -1.05
CA TYR A 560 -30.87 12.36 -0.50
C TYR A 560 -30.39 12.12 0.94
N GLY A 561 -29.11 12.38 1.21
CA GLY A 561 -28.54 12.34 2.56
C GLY A 561 -29.28 13.24 3.54
N LEU A 562 -29.54 14.49 3.16
CA LEU A 562 -30.28 15.44 4.00
C LEU A 562 -31.75 15.05 4.24
N MET A 563 -32.35 14.25 3.35
CA MET A 563 -33.74 13.80 3.49
C MET A 563 -33.87 12.63 4.47
N HIS A 564 -32.88 11.72 4.49
CA HIS A 564 -33.02 10.41 5.12
C HIS A 564 -32.01 10.10 6.23
N ALA A 565 -30.90 10.84 6.31
CA ALA A 565 -29.94 10.67 7.39
C ALA A 565 -30.55 11.12 8.73
N PRO A 566 -30.19 10.46 9.85
CA PRO A 566 -30.57 10.94 11.18
C PRO A 566 -30.12 12.39 11.41
N LEU A 567 -30.87 13.15 12.20
CA LEU A 567 -30.46 14.49 12.62
C LEU A 567 -29.04 14.44 13.22
N GLU A 568 -28.21 15.41 12.85
CA GLU A 568 -26.80 15.56 13.30
C GLU A 568 -25.80 14.50 12.81
N ALA A 569 -26.25 13.43 12.15
CA ALA A 569 -25.34 12.43 11.58
C ALA A 569 -24.58 12.99 10.36
N PRO A 570 -23.25 12.74 10.25
CA PRO A 570 -22.50 13.16 9.07
C PRO A 570 -22.98 12.46 7.80
N ILE A 571 -23.24 13.24 6.76
CA ILE A 571 -23.62 12.74 5.43
C ILE A 571 -22.36 12.37 4.67
N ARG A 572 -22.17 11.09 4.37
CA ARG A 572 -20.98 10.58 3.67
C ARG A 572 -21.33 10.24 2.23
N VAL A 573 -20.78 10.99 1.29
CA VAL A 573 -20.98 10.80 -0.15
C VAL A 573 -19.66 10.34 -0.77
N PHE A 574 -19.72 9.35 -1.65
CA PHE A 574 -18.59 8.84 -2.38
C PHE A 574 -18.77 9.12 -3.87
N LYS A 575 -17.70 9.49 -4.56
CA LYS A 575 -17.68 9.82 -5.99
C LYS A 575 -16.51 9.12 -6.67
N ASN A 576 -16.77 8.52 -7.83
CA ASN A 576 -15.75 7.83 -8.62
C ASN A 576 -14.75 8.77 -9.32
N LEU A 577 -15.16 10.02 -9.59
CA LEU A 577 -14.35 11.04 -10.24
C LEU A 577 -13.98 12.16 -9.26
N ARG A 578 -13.02 13.02 -9.65
CA ARG A 578 -12.72 14.26 -8.92
C ARG A 578 -13.98 15.14 -8.85
N MET A 579 -14.24 15.74 -7.69
CA MET A 579 -15.34 16.70 -7.49
C MET A 579 -15.12 17.93 -8.39
N CYS A 580 -16.17 18.61 -8.86
CA CYS A 580 -16.01 19.88 -9.57
C CYS A 580 -16.12 21.09 -8.62
N GLU A 581 -15.58 22.24 -9.04
CA GLU A 581 -15.59 23.49 -8.25
C GLU A 581 -17.01 23.96 -7.90
N ASP A 582 -17.96 23.77 -8.82
CA ASP A 582 -19.37 24.12 -8.61
C ASP A 582 -20.02 23.26 -7.51
N CYS A 583 -19.87 21.93 -7.59
CA CYS A 583 -20.34 21.02 -6.54
C CYS A 583 -19.66 21.32 -5.20
N HIS A 584 -18.36 21.62 -5.21
CA HIS A 584 -17.60 21.95 -3.99
C HIS A 584 -18.15 23.21 -3.33
N SER A 585 -18.40 24.27 -4.12
CA SER A 585 -18.98 25.53 -3.65
C SER A 585 -20.42 25.34 -3.15
N ALA A 586 -21.22 24.53 -3.85
CA ALA A 586 -22.58 24.20 -3.42
C ALA A 586 -22.58 23.43 -2.10
N ALA A 587 -21.77 22.36 -1.97
CA ALA A 587 -21.67 21.56 -0.74
C ALA A 587 -21.25 22.41 0.47
N LYS A 588 -20.32 23.35 0.27
CA LYS A 588 -19.89 24.32 1.28
C LYS A 588 -21.05 25.18 1.77
N LEU A 589 -21.82 25.77 0.87
CA LEU A 589 -22.95 26.63 1.27
C LEU A 589 -24.14 25.83 1.82
N ILE A 590 -24.35 24.60 1.33
CA ILE A 590 -25.35 23.69 1.88
C ILE A 590 -25.01 23.32 3.32
N SER A 591 -23.75 23.00 3.64
CA SER A 591 -23.34 22.69 5.02
C SER A 591 -23.60 23.86 5.98
N LYS A 592 -23.36 25.10 5.52
CA LYS A 592 -23.69 26.32 6.27
C LYS A 592 -25.21 26.49 6.47
N LEU A 593 -25.99 26.21 5.43
CA LEU A 593 -27.45 26.38 5.45
C LEU A 593 -28.13 25.37 6.37
N THR A 594 -27.66 24.12 6.38
CA THR A 594 -28.32 23.02 7.10
C THR A 594 -27.68 22.69 8.45
N ASN A 595 -26.55 23.34 8.77
CA ASN A 595 -25.73 23.02 9.95
C ASN A 595 -25.37 21.52 10.02
N SER A 596 -25.17 20.89 8.85
CA SER A 596 -24.86 19.46 8.74
C SER A 596 -23.40 19.28 8.32
N MET A 597 -22.73 18.28 8.90
CA MET A 597 -21.43 17.84 8.42
C MET A 597 -21.62 17.00 7.16
N ILE A 598 -21.01 17.42 6.05
CA ILE A 598 -21.05 16.71 4.77
C ILE A 598 -19.64 16.29 4.43
N ILE A 599 -19.41 14.99 4.26
CA ILE A 599 -18.11 14.42 3.92
C ILE A 599 -18.22 13.84 2.52
N VAL A 600 -17.45 14.37 1.58
CA VAL A 600 -17.41 13.89 0.19
C VAL A 600 -16.04 13.28 -0.08
N ARG A 601 -15.99 11.98 -0.35
CA ARG A 601 -14.80 11.31 -0.90
C ARG A 601 -14.84 11.39 -2.42
N ASP A 602 -13.90 12.08 -3.02
CA ASP A 602 -13.68 12.03 -4.47
C ASP A 602 -12.57 11.02 -4.83
N ALA A 603 -12.21 10.97 -6.11
CA ALA A 603 -11.16 10.06 -6.59
C ALA A 603 -9.79 10.24 -5.91
N ASN A 604 -9.51 11.42 -5.33
CA ASN A 604 -8.20 11.79 -4.81
C ASN A 604 -8.18 11.94 -3.28
N ARG A 605 -9.26 12.45 -2.68
CA ARG A 605 -9.27 12.88 -1.28
C ARG A 605 -10.67 12.96 -0.69
N PHE A 606 -10.73 13.22 0.62
CA PHE A 606 -11.94 13.65 1.30
C PHE A 606 -12.01 15.17 1.40
N HIS A 607 -13.23 15.67 1.30
CA HIS A 607 -13.64 17.04 1.55
C HIS A 607 -14.65 17.00 2.70
N SER A 608 -14.27 17.51 3.86
CA SER A 608 -15.19 17.66 4.99
C SER A 608 -15.73 19.09 5.02
N PHE A 609 -17.01 19.24 4.74
CA PHE A 609 -17.73 20.51 4.72
C PHE A 609 -18.49 20.72 6.02
N GLN A 610 -18.18 21.82 6.70
CA GLN A 610 -18.86 22.20 7.93
C GLN A 610 -18.89 23.73 8.03
N ASN A 611 -20.05 24.29 8.39
CA ASN A 611 -20.23 25.74 8.62
C ASN A 611 -19.78 26.65 7.47
N GLY A 612 -19.86 26.18 6.22
CA GLY A 612 -19.40 27.00 5.08
C GLY A 612 -17.90 26.97 4.84
N CYS A 613 -17.17 26.06 5.49
CA CYS A 613 -15.75 25.80 5.24
C CYS A 613 -15.56 24.36 4.75
N CYS A 614 -14.46 24.12 4.04
CA CYS A 614 -14.01 22.78 3.67
C CYS A 614 -12.64 22.50 4.30
N SER A 615 -12.37 21.25 4.69
CA SER A 615 -11.05 20.81 5.19
C SER A 615 -9.91 21.07 4.20
N CYS A 616 -10.18 21.26 2.91
CA CYS A 616 -9.17 21.60 1.91
C CYS A 616 -8.79 23.10 1.86
N ALA A 617 -9.50 23.97 2.59
CA ALA A 617 -9.31 25.42 2.54
C ALA A 617 -9.35 26.02 1.11
N ASP A 618 -10.17 25.43 0.22
CA ASP A 618 -10.26 25.76 -1.21
C ASP A 618 -8.92 25.60 -1.98
N TYR A 619 -7.96 24.84 -1.43
CA TYR A 619 -6.68 24.49 -2.04
C TYR A 619 -6.59 22.98 -2.30
N TRP A 620 -6.99 22.53 -3.50
CA TRP A 620 -7.10 21.10 -3.84
C TRP A 620 -6.79 20.72 -5.28
#